data_AF-A0A3D9H491-F1
#
_entry.id   AF-A0A3D9H491-F1
#
_cell.length_a   1.000
_cell.length_b   1.000
_cell.length_c   1.000
_cell.angle_alpha   90.00
_cell.angle_beta   90.00
_cell.angle_gamma   90.00
#
_symmetry.space_group_name_H-M   'P 1'
#
loop_
_entity.id
_entity.type
_entity.pdbx_description
1 polymer ?
#
loop_
_entity_poly.entity_id
_entity_poly.type
_entity_poly.pdbx_seq_one_letter_code
_entity_poly.pdbx_strand_id
1 'polypeptide(L)'
;MHDTMGFNHFVRQDWVRSDYHLIRGWREGVTDPEIAAEISEEFISLIDGKDEYRNTTFVVQHDFRAFFGNTLVGDGYFAKGTKIFQFKTLKESSSPDPNQPDYVCHGVGTLCDAISFAYCMEWKRIVLVGVDLYDSRYFWLRDDETIYTDYVTGKQEISAVTDRGQRFDEAHSTATAGILDLISRWNAEFQVNGVEIQVYNPKSLLSQVLSVYDGRHSDSRPQ
;
A
#
# COMPACT_ATOMS: atom_id res chain seq x y z
N MET A 1 -19.40 -1.83 10.50
CA MET A 1 -18.72 -2.60 9.43
C MET A 1 -17.58 -1.74 8.94
N HIS A 2 -16.38 -2.29 8.77
CA HIS A 2 -15.21 -1.54 8.28
C HIS A 2 -14.83 -2.05 6.88
N ASP A 3 -14.19 -1.19 6.10
CA ASP A 3 -13.56 -1.55 4.83
C ASP A 3 -12.09 -1.91 5.08
N THR A 4 -11.56 -2.77 4.21
CA THR A 4 -10.17 -3.24 4.26
C THR A 4 -9.44 -2.90 2.97
N MET A 5 -8.23 -2.36 3.08
CA MET A 5 -7.37 -2.05 1.95
C MET A 5 -6.03 -2.75 2.09
N GLY A 6 -5.76 -3.71 1.21
CA GLY A 6 -4.44 -4.28 1.03
C GLY A 6 -3.60 -3.46 0.04
N PHE A 7 -2.28 -3.56 0.15
CA PHE A 7 -1.33 -3.01 -0.83
C PHE A 7 0.00 -3.78 -0.75
N ASN A 8 0.87 -3.59 -1.75
CA ASN A 8 2.17 -4.30 -1.85
C ASN A 8 1.98 -5.82 -1.68
N HIS A 9 2.80 -6.43 -0.83
CA HIS A 9 2.80 -7.86 -0.57
C HIS A 9 1.69 -8.34 0.37
N PHE A 10 0.68 -7.51 0.67
CA PHE A 10 -0.50 -7.96 1.39
C PHE A 10 -1.19 -9.15 0.70
N VAL A 11 -0.99 -9.39 -0.60
CA VAL A 11 -1.45 -10.63 -1.29
C VAL A 11 -0.90 -11.94 -0.72
N ARG A 12 0.13 -11.91 0.12
CA ARG A 12 0.77 -13.12 0.69
C ARG A 12 0.05 -13.68 1.92
N GLN A 13 -0.88 -12.94 2.51
CA GLN A 13 -1.73 -13.41 3.63
C GLN A 13 -2.97 -14.19 3.13
N ASP A 14 -3.65 -14.86 4.05
CA ASP A 14 -4.89 -15.64 3.85
C ASP A 14 -5.87 -15.57 5.04
N TRP A 15 -5.82 -14.50 5.86
CA TRP A 15 -6.63 -14.38 7.08
C TRP A 15 -7.46 -13.09 7.19
N VAL A 16 -7.26 -12.10 6.32
CA VAL A 16 -8.00 -10.84 6.26
C VAL A 16 -8.59 -10.67 4.87
N ARG A 17 -9.90 -10.42 4.78
CA ARG A 17 -10.52 -10.05 3.50
C ARG A 17 -9.92 -8.74 2.96
N SER A 18 -9.90 -8.58 1.64
CA SER A 18 -9.49 -7.32 1.00
C SER A 18 -10.69 -6.74 0.26
N ASP A 19 -11.35 -5.72 0.81
CA ASP A 19 -12.46 -5.03 0.11
C ASP A 19 -11.90 -4.21 -1.07
N TYR A 20 -10.70 -3.64 -0.88
CA TYR A 20 -9.90 -2.95 -1.88
C TYR A 20 -8.47 -3.49 -1.89
N HIS A 21 -7.80 -3.49 -3.03
CA HIS A 21 -6.37 -3.82 -3.10
C HIS A 21 -5.65 -2.89 -4.05
N LEU A 22 -4.70 -2.11 -3.54
CA LEU A 22 -3.95 -1.11 -4.30
C LEU A 22 -2.74 -1.74 -4.99
N ILE A 23 -2.67 -1.56 -6.31
CA ILE A 23 -1.63 -2.07 -7.19
C ILE A 23 -0.94 -0.88 -7.86
N ARG A 24 0.26 -0.57 -7.38
CA ARG A 24 1.16 0.39 -8.02
C ARG A 24 2.15 -0.30 -8.97
N GLY A 25 2.73 -1.38 -8.49
CA GLY A 25 3.74 -2.15 -9.19
C GLY A 25 3.99 -3.48 -8.48
N TRP A 26 4.66 -4.37 -9.20
CA TRP A 26 5.15 -5.64 -8.68
C TRP A 26 6.55 -5.82 -9.26
N ARG A 27 7.55 -6.13 -8.41
CA ARG A 27 8.96 -6.28 -8.79
C ARG A 27 9.52 -5.06 -9.56
N GLU A 28 9.89 -4.03 -8.79
CA GLU A 28 10.33 -2.73 -9.32
C GLU A 28 11.51 -2.84 -10.31
N GLY A 29 11.56 -1.94 -11.29
CA GLY A 29 12.68 -1.82 -12.25
C GLY A 29 12.50 -2.57 -13.57
N VAL A 30 11.54 -3.49 -13.66
CA VAL A 30 11.31 -4.27 -14.89
C VAL A 30 10.61 -3.44 -15.96
N THR A 31 11.24 -3.38 -17.13
CA THR A 31 10.67 -2.78 -18.34
C THR A 31 10.63 -3.76 -19.52
N ASP A 32 11.19 -4.95 -19.36
CA ASP A 32 11.16 -6.01 -20.38
C ASP A 32 9.76 -6.62 -20.45
N PRO A 33 9.08 -6.60 -21.62
CA PRO A 33 7.75 -7.17 -21.77
C PRO A 33 7.64 -8.67 -21.48
N GLU A 34 8.67 -9.48 -21.77
CA GLU A 34 8.63 -10.92 -21.51
C GLU A 34 8.66 -11.21 -20.01
N ILE A 35 9.52 -10.50 -19.29
CA ILE A 35 9.59 -10.58 -17.82
C ILE A 35 8.29 -10.02 -17.21
N ALA A 36 7.70 -8.98 -17.80
CA ALA A 36 6.44 -8.40 -17.32
C ALA A 36 5.28 -9.40 -17.30
N ALA A 37 5.22 -10.30 -18.30
CA ALA A 37 4.21 -11.35 -18.35
C ALA A 37 4.38 -12.33 -17.18
N GLU A 38 5.58 -12.86 -16.96
CA GLU A 38 5.90 -13.76 -15.83
C GLU A 38 5.51 -13.13 -14.48
N ILE A 39 5.87 -11.86 -14.29
CA ILE A 39 5.60 -11.10 -13.07
C ILE A 39 4.09 -10.87 -12.86
N SER A 40 3.35 -10.65 -13.95
CA SER A 40 1.90 -10.52 -13.92
C SER A 40 1.23 -11.84 -13.57
N GLU A 41 1.66 -12.95 -14.17
CA GLU A 41 1.18 -14.29 -13.84
C GLU A 41 1.46 -14.65 -12.37
N GLU A 42 2.67 -14.35 -11.87
CA GLU A 42 3.01 -14.55 -10.46
C GLU A 42 2.05 -13.77 -9.56
N PHE A 43 1.85 -12.48 -9.80
CA PHE A 43 0.95 -11.66 -8.99
C PHE A 43 -0.49 -12.20 -9.00
N ILE A 44 -1.02 -12.54 -10.19
CA ILE A 44 -2.36 -13.12 -10.31
C ILE A 44 -2.45 -14.44 -9.56
N SER A 45 -1.43 -15.31 -9.62
CA SER A 45 -1.43 -16.59 -8.91
C SER A 45 -1.51 -16.44 -7.37
N LEU A 46 -1.10 -15.27 -6.83
CA LEU A 46 -1.18 -14.99 -5.40
C LEU A 46 -2.58 -14.55 -4.94
N ILE A 47 -3.46 -14.17 -5.87
CA ILE A 47 -4.82 -13.69 -5.57
C ILE A 47 -5.91 -14.62 -6.14
N ASP A 48 -5.61 -15.35 -7.21
CA ASP A 48 -6.60 -16.19 -7.88
C ASP A 48 -7.06 -17.33 -6.98
N GLY A 49 -8.37 -17.57 -6.94
CA GLY A 49 -8.99 -18.57 -6.08
C GLY A 49 -9.00 -18.27 -4.57
N LYS A 50 -8.45 -17.13 -4.09
CA LYS A 50 -8.50 -16.77 -2.68
C LYS A 50 -9.84 -16.15 -2.28
N ASP A 51 -10.47 -16.71 -1.24
CA ASP A 51 -11.74 -16.21 -0.71
C ASP A 51 -11.63 -14.77 -0.17
N GLU A 52 -10.45 -14.41 0.35
CA GLU A 52 -10.13 -13.07 0.84
C GLU A 52 -10.25 -12.00 -0.25
N TYR A 53 -10.09 -12.40 -1.52
CA TYR A 53 -10.09 -11.52 -2.68
C TYR A 53 -11.36 -11.58 -3.54
N ARG A 54 -12.33 -12.44 -3.16
CA ARG A 54 -13.49 -12.77 -3.99
C ARG A 54 -14.36 -11.57 -4.38
N ASN A 55 -14.42 -10.54 -3.54
CA ASN A 55 -15.24 -9.34 -3.74
C ASN A 55 -14.42 -8.05 -3.85
N THR A 56 -13.10 -8.17 -4.05
CA THR A 56 -12.17 -7.05 -4.06
C THR A 56 -12.41 -6.11 -5.23
N THR A 57 -12.30 -4.81 -4.97
CA THR A 57 -12.04 -3.81 -6.01
C THR A 57 -10.54 -3.56 -6.11
N PHE A 58 -9.93 -3.93 -7.23
CA PHE A 58 -8.52 -3.67 -7.48
C PHE A 58 -8.33 -2.21 -7.88
N VAL A 59 -7.52 -1.49 -7.12
CA VAL A 59 -7.21 -0.07 -7.30
C VAL A 59 -5.87 -0.01 -8.03
N VAL A 60 -5.90 0.13 -9.36
CA VAL A 60 -4.75 -0.09 -10.24
C VAL A 60 -4.22 1.24 -10.78
N GLN A 61 -2.90 1.46 -10.66
CA GLN A 61 -2.29 2.63 -11.26
C GLN A 61 -2.45 2.58 -12.79
N HIS A 62 -2.88 3.69 -13.38
CA HIS A 62 -3.02 3.91 -14.81
C HIS A 62 -2.48 5.30 -15.14
N ASP A 63 -1.29 5.33 -15.72
CA ASP A 63 -0.71 6.47 -16.40
C ASP A 63 0.40 5.96 -17.34
N PHE A 64 1.07 6.86 -18.06
CA PHE A 64 2.13 6.49 -19.00
C PHE A 64 3.30 5.71 -18.34
N ARG A 65 3.52 5.88 -17.03
CA ARG A 65 4.58 5.19 -16.27
C ARG A 65 4.08 3.95 -15.53
N ALA A 66 2.77 3.70 -15.52
CA ALA A 66 2.16 2.59 -14.80
C ALA A 66 2.31 1.27 -15.56
N PHE A 67 3.55 0.87 -15.86
CA PHE A 67 3.86 -0.30 -16.69
C PHE A 67 3.11 -1.55 -16.22
N PHE A 68 3.29 -1.93 -14.95
CA PHE A 68 2.66 -3.13 -14.40
C PHE A 68 1.12 -3.07 -14.39
N GLY A 69 0.53 -1.95 -13.95
CA GLY A 69 -0.92 -1.78 -13.95
C GLY A 69 -1.53 -1.82 -15.35
N ASN A 70 -0.85 -1.19 -16.33
CA ASN A 70 -1.26 -1.23 -17.73
C ASN A 70 -1.13 -2.64 -18.32
N THR A 71 -0.11 -3.42 -17.98
CA THR A 71 0.02 -4.83 -18.38
C THR A 71 -1.12 -5.68 -17.82
N LEU A 72 -1.36 -5.61 -16.50
CA LEU A 72 -2.43 -6.40 -15.87
C LEU A 72 -3.81 -6.17 -16.51
N VAL A 73 -4.15 -4.91 -16.77
CA VAL A 73 -5.45 -4.56 -17.35
C VAL A 73 -5.47 -4.76 -18.87
N GLY A 74 -4.45 -4.27 -19.56
CA GLY A 74 -4.39 -4.24 -21.02
C GLY A 74 -4.30 -5.63 -21.65
N ASP A 75 -3.54 -6.53 -21.02
CA ASP A 75 -3.36 -7.90 -21.52
C ASP A 75 -4.40 -8.87 -20.95
N GLY A 76 -5.33 -8.38 -20.12
CA GLY A 76 -6.49 -9.15 -19.66
C GLY A 76 -6.17 -10.21 -18.60
N TYR A 77 -5.18 -9.96 -17.74
CA TYR A 77 -4.80 -10.88 -16.65
C TYR A 77 -5.88 -11.05 -15.58
N PHE A 78 -6.72 -10.03 -15.37
CA PHE A 78 -7.86 -10.13 -14.45
C PHE A 78 -8.99 -10.97 -15.03
N ALA A 79 -9.59 -11.83 -14.21
CA ALA A 79 -10.78 -12.59 -14.57
C ALA A 79 -11.93 -11.66 -15.00
N LYS A 80 -12.74 -12.12 -15.96
CA LYS A 80 -13.89 -11.35 -16.46
C LYS A 80 -14.84 -10.99 -15.31
N GLY A 81 -15.19 -9.70 -15.22
CA GLY A 81 -16.08 -9.18 -14.18
C GLY A 81 -15.37 -8.72 -12.91
N THR A 82 -14.05 -8.84 -12.84
CA THR A 82 -13.24 -8.23 -11.77
C THR A 82 -13.51 -6.73 -11.70
N LYS A 83 -13.74 -6.21 -10.48
CA LYS A 83 -13.93 -4.78 -10.24
C LYS A 83 -12.58 -4.10 -10.24
N ILE A 84 -12.38 -3.16 -11.15
CA ILE A 84 -11.13 -2.42 -11.29
C ILE A 84 -11.47 -0.93 -11.22
N PHE A 85 -10.82 -0.23 -10.30
CA PHE A 85 -10.76 1.23 -10.26
C PHE A 85 -9.36 1.66 -10.70
N GLN A 86 -9.28 2.55 -11.67
CA GLN A 86 -7.99 3.05 -12.17
C GLN A 86 -7.69 4.43 -11.61
N PHE A 87 -6.45 4.65 -11.18
CA PHE A 87 -6.00 5.94 -10.65
C PHE A 87 -4.74 6.44 -11.35
N LYS A 88 -4.56 7.76 -11.40
CA LYS A 88 -3.35 8.44 -11.87
C LYS A 88 -2.52 8.91 -10.68
N THR A 89 -1.21 8.95 -10.86
CA THR A 89 -0.34 9.57 -9.86
C THR A 89 -0.37 11.10 -9.99
N LEU A 90 -0.66 11.78 -8.89
CA LEU A 90 -0.46 13.22 -8.77
C LEU A 90 1.03 13.49 -8.50
N LYS A 91 1.68 14.21 -9.41
CA LYS A 91 3.16 14.24 -9.53
C LYS A 91 3.88 15.27 -8.66
N GLU A 92 3.22 15.90 -7.69
CA GLU A 92 3.80 16.97 -6.87
C GLU A 92 3.50 16.73 -5.38
N SER A 93 4.18 17.47 -4.49
CA SER A 93 4.03 17.43 -3.03
C SER A 93 2.66 17.93 -2.52
N SER A 94 1.64 17.82 -3.36
CA SER A 94 0.25 18.14 -3.11
C SER A 94 -0.33 17.20 -2.06
N SER A 95 -1.17 17.74 -1.20
CA SER A 95 -2.04 16.94 -0.36
C SER A 95 -3.08 16.19 -1.21
N PRO A 96 -3.55 15.02 -0.77
CA PRO A 96 -4.69 14.34 -1.38
C PRO A 96 -5.91 15.27 -1.49
N ASP A 97 -6.63 15.23 -2.61
CA ASP A 97 -7.80 16.08 -2.89
C ASP A 97 -9.04 15.20 -3.15
N PRO A 98 -10.06 15.21 -2.27
CA PRO A 98 -11.26 14.40 -2.45
C PRO A 98 -12.10 14.83 -3.66
N ASN A 99 -11.86 16.04 -4.21
CA ASN A 99 -12.50 16.47 -5.45
C ASN A 99 -11.87 15.87 -6.70
N GLN A 100 -10.74 15.16 -6.56
CA GLN A 100 -10.00 14.48 -7.63
C GLN A 100 -9.76 13.01 -7.26
N PRO A 101 -10.83 12.19 -7.13
CA PRO A 101 -10.71 10.83 -6.58
C PRO A 101 -9.96 9.85 -7.48
N ASP A 102 -9.77 10.19 -8.76
CA ASP A 102 -8.93 9.44 -9.69
C ASP A 102 -7.44 9.81 -9.59
N TYR A 103 -7.06 10.77 -8.74
CA TYR A 103 -5.67 11.17 -8.50
C TYR A 103 -5.22 10.78 -7.10
N VAL A 104 -4.16 9.97 -7.05
CA VAL A 104 -3.55 9.51 -5.81
C VAL A 104 -2.20 10.21 -5.65
N CYS A 105 -2.00 10.84 -4.49
CA CYS A 105 -0.71 11.45 -4.17
C CYS A 105 0.29 10.37 -3.79
N HIS A 106 1.38 10.32 -4.56
CA HIS A 106 2.50 9.46 -4.25
C HIS A 106 3.55 10.23 -3.46
N GLY A 107 3.74 9.81 -2.21
CA GLY A 107 4.79 10.32 -1.33
C GLY A 107 5.96 9.34 -1.22
N VAL A 108 6.24 8.94 0.01
CA VAL A 108 7.37 8.05 0.35
C VAL A 108 6.90 6.59 0.32
N GLY A 109 6.58 6.09 -0.88
CA GLY A 109 6.20 4.69 -1.14
C GLY A 109 4.69 4.42 -1.09
N THR A 110 4.31 3.16 -1.36
CA THR A 110 2.92 2.73 -1.60
C THR A 110 1.97 2.96 -0.44
N LEU A 111 2.47 3.05 0.79
CA LEU A 111 1.66 3.43 1.96
C LEU A 111 0.97 4.79 1.75
N CYS A 112 1.67 5.75 1.14
CA CYS A 112 1.11 7.07 0.85
C CYS A 112 -0.05 6.98 -0.13
N ASP A 113 0.05 6.07 -1.09
CA ASP A 113 -1.01 5.86 -2.08
C ASP A 113 -2.28 5.32 -1.42
N ALA A 114 -2.14 4.36 -0.51
CA ALA A 114 -3.26 3.78 0.22
C ALA A 114 -3.95 4.84 1.10
N ILE A 115 -3.17 5.66 1.82
CA ILE A 115 -3.72 6.74 2.66
C ILE A 115 -4.38 7.82 1.81
N SER A 116 -3.73 8.24 0.72
CA SER A 116 -4.29 9.22 -0.21
C SER A 116 -5.58 8.72 -0.83
N PHE A 117 -5.62 7.48 -1.30
CA PHE A 117 -6.83 6.90 -1.87
C PHE A 117 -7.96 6.83 -0.83
N ALA A 118 -7.68 6.32 0.36
CA ALA A 118 -8.66 6.25 1.46
C ALA A 118 -9.27 7.63 1.78
N TYR A 119 -8.43 8.67 1.83
CA TYR A 119 -8.88 10.03 2.03
C TYR A 119 -9.74 10.56 0.87
N CYS A 120 -9.32 10.31 -0.38
CA CYS A 120 -10.09 10.70 -1.56
C CYS A 120 -11.44 9.96 -1.67
N MET A 121 -11.53 8.75 -1.10
CA MET A 121 -12.78 8.00 -0.94
C MET A 121 -13.60 8.45 0.28
N GLU A 122 -13.23 9.58 0.89
CA GLU A 122 -13.90 10.22 2.02
C GLU A 122 -14.01 9.37 3.29
N TRP A 123 -13.10 8.41 3.49
CA TRP A 123 -13.04 7.64 4.72
C TRP A 123 -12.80 8.56 5.92
N LYS A 124 -13.65 8.41 6.95
CA LYS A 124 -13.60 9.28 8.14
C LYS A 124 -12.60 8.82 9.19
N ARG A 125 -12.24 7.54 9.15
CA ARG A 125 -11.24 6.96 10.05
C ARG A 125 -10.39 5.96 9.28
N ILE A 126 -9.08 6.16 9.33
CA ILE A 126 -8.07 5.34 8.65
C ILE A 126 -7.18 4.75 9.73
N VAL A 127 -7.16 3.42 9.86
CA VAL A 127 -6.32 2.70 10.83
C VAL A 127 -5.25 1.93 10.08
N LEU A 128 -3.99 2.26 10.32
CA LEU A 128 -2.84 1.61 9.69
C LEU A 128 -2.46 0.35 10.47
N VAL A 129 -2.46 -0.79 9.79
CA VAL A 129 -2.16 -2.12 10.36
C VAL A 129 -1.02 -2.75 9.55
N GLY A 130 -0.06 -3.38 10.23
CA GLY A 130 1.13 -3.96 9.58
C GLY A 130 2.10 -2.92 9.00
N VAL A 131 2.02 -1.68 9.48
CA VAL A 131 2.91 -0.57 9.08
C VAL A 131 3.80 -0.22 10.28
N ASP A 132 4.93 -0.89 10.35
CA ASP A 132 5.79 -0.89 11.54
C ASP A 132 6.95 0.11 11.43
N LEU A 133 7.68 0.08 10.31
CA LEU A 133 8.81 0.95 9.98
C LEU A 133 10.04 0.88 10.91
N TYR A 134 9.94 0.26 12.09
CA TYR A 134 11.07 0.08 13.01
C TYR A 134 12.03 -1.04 12.58
N ASP A 135 11.61 -1.88 11.65
CA ASP A 135 12.41 -2.95 11.05
C ASP A 135 12.04 -3.15 9.56
N SER A 136 12.69 -4.06 8.85
CA SER A 136 12.39 -4.39 7.45
C SER A 136 11.81 -5.79 7.23
N ARG A 137 11.25 -6.37 8.29
CA ARG A 137 10.64 -7.69 8.23
C ARG A 137 9.24 -7.61 7.64
N TYR A 138 8.87 -8.68 6.98
CA TYR A 138 7.55 -8.86 6.44
C TYR A 138 6.83 -9.97 7.21
N PHE A 139 5.51 -9.83 7.36
CA PHE A 139 4.70 -10.71 8.21
C PHE A 139 4.71 -12.20 7.78
N TRP A 140 5.12 -12.51 6.55
CA TRP A 140 5.18 -13.87 6.00
C TRP A 140 6.60 -14.44 5.94
N LEU A 141 7.60 -13.70 6.43
CA LEU A 141 9.00 -14.13 6.50
C LEU A 141 9.35 -14.58 7.91
N ARG A 142 10.50 -15.25 8.05
CA ARG A 142 11.07 -15.56 9.37
C ARG A 142 11.64 -14.32 10.03
N ASP A 143 11.88 -14.42 11.33
CA ASP A 143 12.34 -13.31 12.18
C ASP A 143 13.71 -12.75 11.80
N ASP A 144 14.50 -13.48 11.01
CA ASP A 144 15.84 -13.14 10.53
C ASP A 144 15.91 -12.88 9.02
N GLU A 145 14.76 -12.73 8.37
CA GLU A 145 14.61 -12.60 6.92
C GLU A 145 14.00 -11.25 6.50
N THR A 146 14.45 -10.73 5.36
CA THR A 146 13.89 -9.60 4.62
C THR A 146 13.93 -9.89 3.12
N ILE A 147 13.55 -8.93 2.27
CA ILE A 147 13.57 -9.06 0.81
C ILE A 147 14.70 -8.20 0.23
N TYR A 148 15.53 -8.85 -0.59
CA TYR A 148 16.43 -8.17 -1.53
C TYR A 148 15.74 -8.06 -2.89
N THR A 149 15.80 -6.89 -3.52
CA THR A 149 15.31 -6.69 -4.90
C THR A 149 16.47 -6.35 -5.82
N ASP A 150 16.68 -7.17 -6.84
CA ASP A 150 17.56 -6.83 -7.95
C ASP A 150 16.79 -5.92 -8.93
N TYR A 151 17.11 -4.63 -8.95
CA TYR A 151 16.44 -3.65 -9.81
C TYR A 151 16.75 -3.81 -11.31
N VAL A 152 17.76 -4.59 -11.68
CA VAL A 152 18.06 -4.88 -13.09
C VAL A 152 17.10 -5.95 -13.62
N THR A 153 16.83 -6.97 -12.81
CA THR A 153 15.99 -8.12 -13.22
C THR A 153 14.58 -8.07 -12.65
N GLY A 154 14.32 -7.19 -11.68
CA GLY A 154 13.12 -7.18 -10.84
C GLY A 154 13.03 -8.32 -9.83
N LYS A 155 14.00 -9.23 -9.80
CA LYS A 155 13.89 -10.43 -8.98
C LYS A 155 13.91 -10.07 -7.49
N GLN A 156 12.96 -10.65 -6.76
CA GLN A 156 12.94 -10.58 -5.30
C GLN A 156 13.40 -11.90 -4.69
N GLU A 157 14.29 -11.81 -3.72
CA GLU A 157 14.83 -12.97 -3.00
C GLU A 157 14.75 -12.75 -1.49
N ILE A 158 14.48 -13.84 -0.77
CA ILE A 158 14.61 -13.85 0.69
C ILE A 158 16.09 -13.72 1.03
N SER A 159 16.42 -12.77 1.90
CA SER A 159 17.79 -12.40 2.25
C SER A 159 17.86 -11.95 3.71
N ALA A 160 19.06 -11.90 4.28
CA ALA A 160 19.29 -11.26 5.58
C ALA A 160 19.39 -9.72 5.49
N VAL A 161 19.53 -9.19 4.28
CA VAL A 161 19.67 -7.75 3.98
C VAL A 161 18.84 -7.32 2.76
N THR A 162 18.38 -6.08 2.76
CA THR A 162 17.70 -5.45 1.62
C THR A 162 18.67 -5.07 0.51
N ASP A 163 18.14 -4.60 -0.63
CA ASP A 163 18.89 -4.01 -1.74
C ASP A 163 19.76 -2.81 -1.35
N ARG A 164 19.49 -2.20 -0.20
CA ARG A 164 20.24 -1.06 0.36
C ARG A 164 21.27 -1.47 1.40
N GLY A 165 21.49 -2.79 1.60
CA GLY A 165 22.40 -3.33 2.60
C GLY A 165 21.88 -3.24 4.04
N GLN A 166 20.60 -2.93 4.22
CA GLN A 166 19.96 -2.82 5.52
C GLN A 166 19.57 -4.21 6.04
N ARG A 167 19.88 -4.53 7.30
CA ARG A 167 19.46 -5.78 7.94
C ARG A 167 17.98 -5.75 8.32
N PHE A 168 17.42 -6.95 8.51
CA PHE A 168 16.03 -7.15 8.90
C PHE A 168 15.64 -6.38 10.18
N ASP A 169 16.55 -6.19 11.14
CA ASP A 169 16.34 -5.57 12.46
C ASP A 169 16.66 -4.06 12.51
N GLU A 170 17.05 -3.46 11.39
CA GLU A 170 17.30 -2.02 11.27
C GLU A 170 16.05 -1.30 10.76
N ALA A 171 15.88 -0.02 11.11
CA ALA A 171 14.70 0.78 10.75
C ALA A 171 14.47 0.89 9.23
N HIS A 172 13.26 0.60 8.77
CA HIS A 172 12.90 0.60 7.34
C HIS A 172 13.34 1.90 6.65
N SER A 173 13.96 1.80 5.47
CA SER A 173 14.44 2.99 4.74
C SER A 173 13.37 4.07 4.48
N THR A 174 12.09 3.68 4.41
CA THR A 174 10.94 4.61 4.35
C THR A 174 10.89 5.56 5.54
N ALA A 175 11.26 5.11 6.75
CA ALA A 175 11.35 5.95 7.94
C ALA A 175 12.37 7.07 7.75
N THR A 176 13.54 6.74 7.20
CA THR A 176 14.61 7.72 6.91
C THR A 176 14.32 8.62 5.71
N ALA A 177 13.35 8.25 4.87
CA ALA A 177 12.98 8.98 3.66
C ALA A 177 11.89 10.05 3.88
N GLY A 178 11.56 10.37 5.15
CA GLY A 178 10.68 11.48 5.49
C GLY A 178 9.18 11.13 5.57
N ILE A 179 8.84 9.84 5.67
CA ILE A 179 7.43 9.42 5.80
C ILE A 179 6.76 9.99 7.05
N LEU A 180 7.46 10.08 8.19
CA LEU A 180 6.90 10.63 9.43
C LEU A 180 6.48 12.09 9.25
N ASP A 181 7.32 12.92 8.62
CA ASP A 181 7.03 14.33 8.36
C ASP A 181 5.86 14.51 7.39
N LEU A 182 5.79 13.66 6.34
CA LEU A 182 4.69 13.67 5.39
C LEU A 182 3.37 13.30 6.09
N ILE A 183 3.35 12.19 6.82
CA ILE A 183 2.15 11.71 7.52
C ILE A 183 1.73 12.67 8.63
N SER A 184 2.67 13.32 9.33
CA SER A 184 2.35 14.36 10.30
C SER A 184 1.60 15.54 9.68
N ARG A 185 2.03 15.99 8.49
CA ARG A 185 1.35 17.07 7.76
C ARG A 185 -0.04 16.64 7.28
N TRP A 186 -0.15 15.46 6.67
CA TRP A 186 -1.43 14.92 6.24
C TRP A 186 -2.40 14.73 7.40
N ASN A 187 -1.94 14.22 8.55
CA ASN A 187 -2.79 14.07 9.74
C ASN A 187 -3.37 15.41 10.20
N ALA A 188 -2.56 16.48 10.25
CA ALA A 188 -3.03 17.82 10.62
C ALA A 188 -4.09 18.34 9.63
N GLU A 189 -3.88 18.17 8.33
CA GLU A 189 -4.82 18.60 7.29
C GLU A 189 -6.12 17.76 7.29
N PHE A 190 -6.00 16.45 7.50
CA PHE A 190 -7.12 15.53 7.52
C PHE A 190 -8.03 15.79 8.72
N GLN A 191 -7.45 16.12 9.88
CA GLN A 191 -8.20 16.50 11.07
C GLN A 191 -9.06 17.76 10.86
N VAL A 192 -8.58 18.75 10.10
CA VAL A 192 -9.39 19.92 9.72
C VAL A 192 -10.65 19.52 8.95
N ASN A 193 -10.57 18.42 8.20
CA ASN A 193 -11.67 17.85 7.42
C ASN A 193 -12.44 16.73 8.16
N GLY A 194 -12.20 16.56 9.46
CA GLY A 194 -12.88 15.56 10.29
C GLY A 194 -12.49 14.12 9.96
N VAL A 195 -11.28 13.90 9.45
CA VAL A 195 -10.72 12.57 9.17
C VAL A 195 -9.62 12.25 10.19
N GLU A 196 -9.69 11.06 10.77
CA GLU A 196 -8.70 10.57 11.75
C GLU A 196 -7.78 9.52 11.11
N ILE A 197 -6.46 9.70 11.24
CA ILE A 197 -5.48 8.64 10.93
C ILE A 197 -4.85 8.12 12.22
N GLN A 198 -4.80 6.80 12.37
CA GLN A 198 -4.31 6.12 13.56
C GLN A 198 -3.42 4.93 13.19
N VAL A 199 -2.61 4.46 14.13
CA VAL A 199 -1.82 3.23 13.99
C VAL A 199 -2.34 2.15 14.93
N TYR A 200 -2.38 0.90 14.48
CA TYR A 200 -2.77 -0.23 15.32
C TYR A 200 -1.63 -0.69 16.24
N ASN A 201 -0.41 -0.80 15.70
CA ASN A 201 0.74 -1.24 16.47
C ASN A 201 1.37 -0.07 17.24
N PRO A 202 1.34 -0.04 18.59
CA PRO A 202 1.96 1.05 19.35
C PRO A 202 3.48 1.14 19.15
N LYS A 203 4.14 0.05 18.73
CA LYS A 203 5.57 0.04 18.43
C LYS A 203 5.92 0.63 17.06
N SER A 204 4.94 0.87 16.19
CA SER A 204 5.18 1.50 14.90
C SER A 204 5.89 2.83 15.08
N LEU A 205 6.88 3.16 14.23
CA LEU A 205 7.50 4.49 14.28
C LEU A 205 6.49 5.61 13.97
N LEU A 206 5.40 5.30 13.27
CA LEU A 206 4.33 6.26 13.02
C LEU A 206 3.54 6.64 14.29
N SER A 207 3.66 5.89 15.39
CA SER A 207 3.03 6.25 16.67
C SER A 207 3.61 7.54 17.29
N GLN A 208 4.73 8.02 16.76
CA GLN A 208 5.31 9.33 17.12
C GLN A 208 4.51 10.51 16.56
N VAL A 209 3.75 10.31 15.47
CA VAL A 209 3.01 11.38 14.77
C VAL A 209 1.50 11.07 14.63
N LEU A 210 1.09 9.85 14.92
CA LEU A 210 -0.30 9.37 14.90
C LEU A 210 -0.71 8.82 16.26
N SER A 211 -2.00 8.93 16.59
CA SER A 211 -2.54 8.27 17.78
C SER A 211 -2.62 6.75 17.58
N VAL A 212 -2.50 6.00 18.68
CA VAL A 212 -2.71 4.55 18.67
C VAL A 212 -4.21 4.26 18.70
N TYR A 213 -4.67 3.40 17.81
CA TYR A 213 -6.06 2.95 17.75
C TYR A 213 -6.40 2.08 18.97
N ASP A 214 -7.44 2.46 19.71
CA ASP A 214 -7.84 1.81 20.97
C ASP A 214 -9.07 0.88 20.83
N GLY A 215 -9.55 0.68 19.60
CA GLY A 215 -10.73 -0.14 19.32
C GLY A 215 -12.07 0.49 19.70
N ARG A 216 -12.08 1.70 20.28
CA ARG A 216 -13.32 2.36 20.71
C ARG A 216 -13.86 3.24 19.58
N HIS A 217 -15.15 3.08 19.29
CA HIS A 217 -15.86 4.09 18.50
C HIS A 217 -16.04 5.33 19.37
N SER A 218 -15.39 6.44 19.01
CA SER A 218 -15.84 7.76 19.49
C SER A 218 -17.14 8.06 18.75
N ASP A 219 -18.26 7.63 19.32
CA ASP A 219 -19.57 8.15 18.96
C ASP A 219 -19.68 9.59 19.49
N SER A 220 -18.90 10.51 18.95
CA SER A 220 -19.11 11.94 19.11
C SER A 220 -19.82 12.45 17.86
N ARG A 221 -21.07 12.02 17.66
CA ARG A 221 -22.00 12.82 16.85
C ARG A 221 -22.37 14.04 17.69
N PRO A 222 -22.21 15.27 17.19
CA PRO A 222 -22.87 16.40 17.80
C PRO A 222 -24.39 16.14 17.73
N GLN A 223 -25.04 16.17 18.88
CA GLN A 223 -26.50 16.26 18.97
C GLN A 223 -26.96 17.66 18.54
#